data_AF-A0A2V2GB06-F1
#
_entry.id   AF-A0A2V2GB06-F1
#
_cell.length_a   1.000
_cell.length_b   1.000
_cell.length_c   1.000
_cell.angle_alpha   90.00
_cell.angle_beta   90.00
_cell.angle_gamma   90.00
#
_symmetry.space_group_name_H-M   'P 1'
#
loop_
_entity.id
_entity.type
_entity.pdbx_description
1 polymer ?
#
loop_
_entity_poly.entity_id
_entity_poly.type
_entity_poly.pdbx_seq_one_letter_code
_entity_poly.pdbx_strand_id
1 'polypeptide(L)'
;EVTPRVPVFEFDLKYTKYLVEAPYEYEVNGETRKFEFEEMVKSIEPARKAFESGTVAYIDNYKNRNGEAPYRNGKSADDFGGLRSASAPGYFDSSGSGDFRYIADGTLVAVVSENENFAEVKIVGEDGGQSYFVPQHYVSTDDPLTALDKIIVVDRANQNIAAFERVPELDIEPVSSANITGFYKESAESVDSLGGDLDKTDAAQSETSGDVQKNSLSENGGSSDNKIDISQMVNVDVMECAADGLNEGAMPAAFPGGRAEWKIVSYSLATTGKSGKYHQPTPLGYYYAIEKKPRFYYLKDGTNDIEGYAPYAIRFTAGAYVHGVAVPYEYTDDGVRVDPGIREFSNSIGTVPLSHKCVRNYTSHAKFLYDWYEHGKTIVIVIE
;
A
#
# COMPACT_ATOMS: atom_id res chain seq x y z
N GLU A 1 30.28 2.45 -9.54
CA GLU A 1 29.12 2.20 -8.66
C GLU A 1 28.00 3.11 -9.10
N VAL A 2 26.82 2.56 -9.39
CA VAL A 2 25.64 3.37 -9.69
C VAL A 2 25.08 3.78 -8.33
N THR A 3 25.17 5.07 -8.00
CA THR A 3 24.52 5.63 -6.81
C THR A 3 23.03 5.31 -6.89
N PRO A 4 22.41 4.70 -5.86
CA PRO A 4 20.99 4.40 -5.88
C PRO A 4 20.21 5.71 -6.07
N ARG A 5 19.31 5.73 -7.05
CA ARG A 5 18.40 6.86 -7.30
C ARG A 5 17.53 7.00 -6.06
N VAL A 6 17.69 8.11 -5.32
CA VAL A 6 16.77 8.43 -4.22
C VAL A 6 15.37 8.57 -4.83
N PRO A 7 14.35 7.85 -4.35
CA PRO A 7 13.00 7.96 -4.89
C PRO A 7 12.51 9.39 -4.67
N VAL A 8 12.23 10.11 -5.76
CA VAL A 8 11.75 11.49 -5.70
C VAL A 8 10.23 11.48 -5.86
N PHE A 9 9.53 11.92 -4.83
CA PHE A 9 8.09 12.15 -4.85
C PHE A 9 7.75 13.55 -4.34
N GLU A 10 6.57 14.04 -4.70
CA GLU A 10 6.00 15.27 -4.17
C GLU A 10 4.53 15.06 -3.77
N PHE A 11 4.00 15.92 -2.91
CA PHE A 11 2.59 15.91 -2.54
C PHE A 11 1.79 16.76 -3.53
N ASP A 12 0.75 16.18 -4.12
CA ASP A 12 -0.25 16.85 -4.96
C ASP A 12 -1.64 16.33 -4.55
N LEU A 13 -1.99 16.58 -3.29
CA LEU A 13 -3.12 15.94 -2.63
C LEU A 13 -4.45 16.37 -3.25
N LYS A 14 -5.16 15.41 -3.84
CA LYS A 14 -6.52 15.53 -4.38
C LYS A 14 -7.58 15.08 -3.36
N TYR A 15 -7.15 14.47 -2.26
CA TYR A 15 -7.99 14.07 -1.13
C TYR A 15 -7.30 14.49 0.19
N THR A 16 -8.04 15.17 1.06
CA THR A 16 -7.48 15.85 2.25
C THR A 16 -8.24 15.57 3.55
N LYS A 17 -9.16 14.60 3.57
CA LYS A 17 -9.90 14.24 4.80
C LYS A 17 -9.16 13.19 5.61
N TYR A 18 -9.20 13.32 6.94
CA TYR A 18 -8.60 12.35 7.89
C TYR A 18 -7.10 12.09 7.65
N LEU A 19 -6.38 13.14 7.23
CA LEU A 19 -4.94 13.06 7.06
C LEU A 19 -4.24 12.95 8.42
N VAL A 20 -3.18 12.15 8.46
CA VAL A 20 -2.19 12.23 9.52
C VAL A 20 -1.20 13.32 9.13
N GLU A 21 -1.05 14.34 9.95
CA GLU A 21 -0.13 15.46 9.71
C GLU A 21 1.32 15.06 9.96
N ALA A 22 2.27 15.86 9.46
CA ALA A 22 3.69 15.69 9.75
C ALA A 22 3.91 15.61 11.28
N PRO A 23 4.68 14.63 11.80
CA PRO A 23 5.68 13.81 11.11
C PRO A 23 5.14 12.56 10.39
N TYR A 24 3.84 12.47 10.14
CA TYR A 24 3.15 11.35 9.51
C TYR A 24 3.19 10.07 10.35
N GLU A 25 3.18 10.26 11.67
CA GLU A 25 3.17 9.22 12.68
C GLU A 25 1.84 9.26 13.44
N TYR A 26 1.39 8.11 13.92
CA TYR A 26 0.19 8.00 14.72
C TYR A 26 0.30 6.87 15.74
N GLU A 27 -0.23 7.11 16.92
CA GLU A 27 -0.23 6.16 18.03
C GLU A 27 -1.50 5.33 18.02
N VAL A 28 -1.35 4.01 18.10
CA VAL A 28 -2.50 3.11 18.14
C VAL A 28 -2.18 1.87 18.95
N ASN A 29 -3.03 1.55 19.94
CA ASN A 29 -2.83 0.41 20.84
C ASN A 29 -1.45 0.38 21.55
N GLY A 30 -0.84 1.56 21.76
CA GLY A 30 0.49 1.67 22.39
C GLY A 30 1.66 1.39 21.44
N GLU A 31 1.40 1.31 20.13
CA GLU A 31 2.42 1.22 19.08
C GLU A 31 2.41 2.50 18.24
N THR A 32 3.61 3.05 18.00
CA THR A 32 3.84 4.10 17.00
C THR A 32 3.83 3.49 15.61
N ARG A 33 3.03 4.05 14.71
CA ARG A 33 3.02 3.71 13.28
C ARG A 33 3.27 4.94 12.44
N LYS A 34 3.72 4.73 11.20
CA LYS A 34 4.05 5.84 10.31
C LYS A 34 3.77 5.57 8.85
N PHE A 35 3.65 6.64 8.07
CA PHE A 35 3.64 6.55 6.61
C PHE A 35 5.07 6.49 6.08
N GLU A 36 5.47 5.32 5.60
CA GLU A 36 6.78 5.09 4.97
C GLU A 36 6.75 5.46 3.48
N PHE A 37 6.48 6.72 3.15
CA PHE A 37 6.29 7.15 1.75
C PHE A 37 7.49 6.81 0.85
N GLU A 38 8.73 6.91 1.36
CA GLU A 38 9.92 6.51 0.62
C GLU A 38 9.92 5.03 0.26
N GLU A 39 9.56 4.15 1.20
CA GLU A 39 9.48 2.70 0.97
C GLU A 39 8.32 2.35 0.03
N MET A 40 7.18 3.04 0.17
CA MET A 40 6.06 2.89 -0.76
C MET A 40 6.48 3.25 -2.19
N VAL A 41 7.21 4.34 -2.40
CA VAL A 41 7.71 4.71 -3.74
C VAL A 41 8.79 3.73 -4.22
N LYS A 42 9.70 3.26 -3.35
CA LYS A 42 10.66 2.19 -3.72
C LYS A 42 9.94 0.93 -4.18
N SER A 43 8.82 0.58 -3.56
CA SER A 43 8.02 -0.60 -3.93
C SER A 43 7.43 -0.52 -5.34
N ILE A 44 7.36 0.65 -5.97
CA ILE A 44 6.87 0.81 -7.35
C ILE A 44 7.88 0.27 -8.37
N GLU A 45 9.16 0.30 -8.04
CA GLU A 45 10.27 0.07 -8.97
C GLU A 45 10.20 -1.29 -9.70
N PRO A 46 9.83 -2.42 -9.06
CA PRO A 46 9.70 -3.69 -9.78
C PRO A 46 8.61 -3.69 -10.85
N ALA A 47 7.47 -3.03 -10.58
CA ALA A 47 6.40 -2.87 -11.57
C ALA A 47 6.84 -1.97 -12.73
N ARG A 48 7.56 -0.88 -12.42
CA ARG A 48 8.14 0.01 -13.44
C ARG A 48 9.08 -0.74 -14.38
N LYS A 49 10.05 -1.48 -13.82
CA LYS A 49 11.00 -2.29 -14.61
C LYS A 49 10.29 -3.33 -15.48
N ALA A 50 9.29 -4.02 -14.92
CA ALA A 50 8.51 -5.00 -15.68
C ALA A 50 7.80 -4.34 -16.86
N PHE A 51 7.13 -3.21 -16.63
CA PHE A 51 6.40 -2.46 -17.64
C PHE A 51 7.31 -1.90 -18.75
N GLU A 52 8.48 -1.39 -18.40
CA GLU A 52 9.47 -0.90 -19.37
C GLU A 52 10.11 -2.03 -20.20
N SER A 53 10.11 -3.26 -19.67
CA SER A 53 10.69 -4.41 -20.37
C SER A 53 9.77 -5.05 -21.40
N GLY A 54 8.45 -4.77 -21.35
CA GLY A 54 7.49 -5.32 -22.29
C GLY A 54 6.08 -5.44 -21.70
N THR A 55 5.30 -6.37 -22.26
CA THR A 55 3.90 -6.57 -21.85
C THR A 55 3.81 -7.05 -20.41
N VAL A 56 3.03 -6.32 -19.61
CA VAL A 56 2.63 -6.74 -18.27
C VAL A 56 1.14 -7.09 -18.29
N ALA A 57 0.84 -8.33 -17.93
CA ALA A 57 -0.52 -8.86 -17.83
C ALA A 57 -0.82 -9.24 -16.37
N TYR A 58 -1.94 -9.90 -16.14
CA TYR A 58 -2.27 -10.49 -14.84
C TYR A 58 -2.86 -11.89 -14.99
N ILE A 59 -2.72 -12.68 -13.92
CA ILE A 59 -3.41 -13.96 -13.83
C ILE A 59 -4.89 -13.71 -13.61
N ASP A 60 -5.72 -14.32 -14.42
CA ASP A 60 -7.15 -14.16 -14.36
C ASP A 60 -7.82 -15.52 -14.15
N ASN A 61 -8.20 -15.82 -12.91
CA ASN A 61 -8.91 -17.08 -12.63
C ASN A 61 -9.75 -17.08 -11.35
N TYR A 62 -10.38 -15.95 -11.02
CA TYR A 62 -11.26 -15.94 -9.84
C TYR A 62 -12.48 -16.84 -10.03
N LYS A 63 -12.73 -17.75 -9.08
CA LYS A 63 -13.83 -18.72 -9.09
C LYS A 63 -13.82 -19.62 -10.34
N ASN A 64 -12.63 -20.03 -10.79
CA ASN A 64 -12.43 -20.87 -11.98
C ASN A 64 -13.04 -20.27 -13.26
N ARG A 65 -13.15 -18.93 -13.36
CA ARG A 65 -13.83 -18.29 -14.50
C ARG A 65 -13.22 -18.64 -15.86
N ASN A 66 -11.91 -18.92 -15.87
CA ASN A 66 -11.17 -19.31 -17.07
C ASN A 66 -10.81 -20.80 -17.07
N GLY A 67 -11.40 -21.60 -16.18
CA GLY A 67 -11.13 -23.02 -16.06
C GLY A 67 -10.67 -23.42 -14.66
N GLU A 68 -10.78 -24.71 -14.36
CA GLU A 68 -10.26 -25.23 -13.11
C GLU A 68 -8.78 -25.58 -13.23
N ALA A 69 -7.96 -25.01 -12.35
CA ALA A 69 -6.55 -25.42 -12.24
C ALA A 69 -6.44 -26.90 -11.83
N PRO A 70 -5.36 -27.63 -12.17
CA PRO A 70 -5.14 -29.00 -11.69
C PRO A 70 -4.96 -29.03 -10.18
N TYR A 71 -5.22 -30.18 -9.54
CA TYR A 71 -4.88 -30.38 -8.12
C TYR A 71 -3.37 -30.48 -7.94
N ARG A 72 -2.82 -29.79 -6.94
CA ARG A 72 -1.40 -29.90 -6.58
C ARG A 72 -1.24 -30.95 -5.50
N ASN A 73 -0.58 -32.07 -5.80
CA ASN A 73 -0.40 -33.19 -4.86
C ASN A 73 -1.73 -33.65 -4.20
N GLY A 74 -2.82 -33.65 -4.97
CA GLY A 74 -4.17 -33.99 -4.49
C GLY A 74 -4.85 -32.93 -3.62
N LYS A 75 -4.24 -31.76 -3.42
CA LYS A 75 -4.78 -30.67 -2.59
C LYS A 75 -5.31 -29.50 -3.44
N SER A 76 -6.33 -28.82 -2.91
CA SER A 76 -6.96 -27.62 -3.50
C SER A 76 -6.33 -26.31 -3.01
N ALA A 77 -5.28 -26.39 -2.20
CA ALA A 77 -4.48 -25.27 -1.74
C ALA A 77 -3.02 -25.68 -1.75
N ASP A 78 -2.12 -24.74 -2.02
CA ASP A 78 -0.68 -24.98 -1.90
C ASP A 78 -0.06 -24.31 -0.67
N ASP A 79 1.21 -24.63 -0.43
CA ASP A 79 1.95 -24.17 0.74
C ASP A 79 2.27 -22.66 0.69
N PHE A 80 1.98 -22.00 -0.44
CA PHE A 80 2.14 -20.56 -0.65
C PHE A 80 0.83 -19.79 -0.42
N GLY A 81 -0.22 -20.46 0.04
CA GLY A 81 -1.53 -19.86 0.30
C GLY A 81 -2.41 -19.68 -0.94
N GLY A 82 -1.98 -20.20 -2.10
CA GLY A 82 -2.76 -20.20 -3.33
C GLY A 82 -3.92 -21.19 -3.23
N LEU A 83 -5.13 -20.75 -3.61
CA LEU A 83 -6.31 -21.60 -3.70
C LEU A 83 -6.56 -21.97 -5.15
N ARG A 84 -6.77 -23.27 -5.41
CA ARG A 84 -7.09 -23.81 -6.74
C ARG A 84 -8.20 -23.04 -7.45
N SER A 85 -9.24 -22.67 -6.72
CA SER A 85 -10.43 -21.99 -7.24
C SER A 85 -10.21 -20.51 -7.58
N ALA A 86 -9.04 -19.96 -7.29
CA ALA A 86 -8.71 -18.55 -7.48
C ALA A 86 -7.25 -18.37 -7.90
N SER A 87 -6.71 -19.30 -8.70
CA SER A 87 -5.31 -19.30 -9.13
C SER A 87 -5.17 -20.01 -10.47
N ALA A 88 -4.05 -19.79 -11.15
CA ALA A 88 -3.59 -20.56 -12.30
C ALA A 88 -2.42 -21.48 -11.90
N PRO A 89 -2.21 -22.62 -12.59
CA PRO A 89 -0.99 -23.39 -12.44
C PRO A 89 0.17 -22.69 -13.17
N GLY A 90 1.25 -22.37 -12.44
CA GLY A 90 2.52 -21.93 -13.00
C GLY A 90 3.53 -23.07 -12.96
N TYR A 91 3.76 -23.71 -14.11
CA TYR A 91 4.73 -24.79 -14.27
C TYR A 91 6.15 -24.25 -14.37
N PHE A 92 7.13 -25.02 -13.89
CA PHE A 92 8.55 -24.61 -13.94
C PHE A 92 9.22 -24.87 -15.29
N ASP A 93 8.55 -25.60 -16.19
CA ASP A 93 9.03 -25.89 -17.54
C ASP A 93 7.88 -25.85 -18.56
N SER A 94 8.27 -25.78 -19.84
CA SER A 94 7.36 -25.63 -20.97
C SER A 94 6.58 -26.90 -21.34
N SER A 95 6.82 -28.03 -20.67
CA SER A 95 6.06 -29.25 -20.92
C SER A 95 4.61 -29.14 -20.43
N GLY A 96 4.35 -28.22 -19.49
CA GLY A 96 3.04 -28.09 -18.85
C GLY A 96 2.64 -29.34 -18.04
N SER A 97 3.63 -30.18 -17.73
CA SER A 97 3.46 -31.44 -17.03
C SER A 97 4.48 -31.53 -15.90
N GLY A 98 4.06 -31.99 -14.71
CA GLY A 98 4.93 -32.05 -13.54
C GLY A 98 4.51 -31.11 -12.41
N ASP A 99 5.47 -30.72 -11.58
CA ASP A 99 5.21 -29.84 -10.44
C ASP A 99 4.95 -28.40 -10.92
N PHE A 100 4.12 -27.70 -10.17
CA PHE A 100 3.71 -26.34 -10.44
C PHE A 100 3.39 -25.65 -9.12
N ARG A 101 3.39 -24.32 -9.10
CA ARG A 101 2.80 -23.55 -8.00
C ARG A 101 1.50 -22.89 -8.44
N TYR A 102 0.61 -22.61 -7.49
CA TYR A 102 -0.51 -21.74 -7.80
C TYR A 102 -0.01 -20.29 -7.85
N ILE A 103 -0.36 -19.60 -8.92
CA ILE A 103 -0.22 -18.15 -9.05
C ILE A 103 -1.61 -17.55 -8.90
N ALA A 104 -1.80 -16.71 -7.89
CA ALA A 104 -3.11 -16.22 -7.51
C ALA A 104 -3.72 -15.32 -8.60
N ASP A 105 -5.05 -15.32 -8.67
CA ASP A 105 -5.82 -14.35 -9.46
C ASP A 105 -5.41 -12.92 -9.13
N GLY A 106 -5.31 -12.07 -10.15
CA GLY A 106 -4.91 -10.68 -10.09
C GLY A 106 -3.41 -10.41 -10.01
N THR A 107 -2.56 -11.42 -9.75
CA THR A 107 -1.11 -11.25 -9.68
C THR A 107 -0.57 -10.70 -11.01
N LEU A 108 0.20 -9.61 -10.95
CA LEU A 108 0.89 -9.05 -12.11
C LEU A 108 2.02 -9.95 -12.56
N VAL A 109 2.09 -10.15 -13.87
CA VAL A 109 3.11 -10.96 -14.52
C VAL A 109 3.66 -10.25 -15.74
N ALA A 110 4.99 -10.24 -15.89
CA ALA A 110 5.65 -9.83 -17.11
C ALA A 110 5.64 -11.00 -18.10
N VAL A 111 5.13 -10.77 -19.31
CA VAL A 111 5.06 -11.80 -20.36
C VAL A 111 6.38 -11.85 -21.11
N VAL A 112 7.05 -13.00 -21.06
CA VAL A 112 8.35 -13.24 -21.71
C VAL A 112 8.15 -13.74 -23.13
N SER A 113 7.27 -14.72 -23.30
CA SER A 113 6.90 -15.29 -24.59
C SER A 113 5.52 -15.93 -24.48
N GLU A 114 4.85 -16.14 -25.61
CA GLU A 114 3.58 -16.85 -25.66
C GLU A 114 3.44 -17.71 -26.92
N ASN A 115 2.69 -18.79 -26.78
CA ASN A 115 2.20 -19.62 -27.88
C ASN A 115 0.74 -20.02 -27.59
N GLU A 116 0.14 -20.77 -28.51
CA GLU A 116 -1.27 -21.20 -28.44
C GLU A 116 -1.66 -21.98 -27.16
N ASN A 117 -0.70 -22.54 -26.43
CA ASN A 117 -0.94 -23.35 -25.25
C ASN A 117 -0.54 -22.64 -23.96
N PHE A 118 0.62 -21.99 -23.95
CA PHE A 118 1.23 -21.43 -22.75
C PHE A 118 1.79 -20.02 -23.00
N ALA A 119 1.67 -19.18 -21.96
CA ALA A 119 2.48 -17.99 -21.79
C ALA A 119 3.62 -18.30 -20.82
N GLU A 120 4.86 -17.97 -21.20
CA GLU A 120 5.99 -17.89 -20.29
C GLU A 120 5.95 -16.52 -19.60
N VAL A 121 5.90 -16.51 -18.27
CA VAL A 121 5.72 -15.30 -17.50
C VAL A 121 6.66 -15.24 -16.30
N LYS A 122 6.97 -14.03 -15.84
CA LYS A 122 7.67 -13.77 -14.57
C LYS A 122 6.76 -13.01 -13.64
N ILE A 123 6.65 -13.44 -12.39
CA ILE A 123 5.85 -12.74 -11.37
C ILE A 123 6.52 -11.41 -11.05
N VAL A 124 5.79 -10.31 -11.15
CA VAL A 124 6.31 -8.98 -10.86
C VAL A 124 6.66 -8.88 -9.37
N GLY A 125 7.88 -8.42 -9.08
CA GLY A 125 8.37 -8.25 -7.71
C GLY A 125 8.87 -9.52 -7.02
N GLU A 126 8.90 -10.67 -7.70
CA GLU A 126 9.58 -11.87 -7.20
C GLU A 126 11.06 -11.85 -7.59
N ASP A 127 11.94 -12.04 -6.60
CA ASP A 127 13.38 -12.10 -6.81
C ASP A 127 13.80 -13.42 -7.48
N GLY A 128 14.93 -13.39 -8.21
CA GLY A 128 15.54 -14.59 -8.81
C GLY A 128 15.14 -14.88 -10.26
N GLY A 129 14.19 -14.11 -10.82
CA GLY A 129 13.93 -14.12 -12.27
C GLY A 129 13.38 -15.44 -12.82
N GLN A 130 12.81 -16.29 -11.96
CA GLN A 130 12.17 -17.55 -12.32
C GLN A 130 11.03 -17.31 -13.31
N SER A 131 11.08 -18.00 -14.45
CA SER A 131 9.96 -18.06 -15.40
C SER A 131 8.99 -19.16 -14.99
N TYR A 132 7.71 -18.94 -15.24
CA TYR A 132 6.64 -19.91 -15.12
C TYR A 132 5.92 -20.04 -16.45
N PHE A 133 5.51 -21.26 -16.79
CA PHE A 133 4.68 -21.53 -17.95
C PHE A 133 3.24 -21.67 -17.47
N VAL A 134 2.37 -20.77 -17.89
CA VAL A 134 0.96 -20.69 -17.48
C VAL A 134 0.09 -20.95 -18.70
N PRO A 135 -0.94 -21.83 -18.62
CA PRO A 135 -1.86 -22.02 -19.75
C PRO A 135 -2.45 -20.69 -20.19
N GLN A 136 -2.43 -20.41 -21.50
CA GLN A 136 -2.64 -19.06 -22.03
C GLN A 136 -3.99 -18.45 -21.60
N HIS A 137 -5.05 -19.27 -21.52
CA HIS A 137 -6.38 -18.82 -21.11
C HIS A 137 -6.48 -18.29 -19.67
N TYR A 138 -5.47 -18.49 -18.83
CA TYR A 138 -5.41 -17.88 -17.49
C TYR A 138 -4.67 -16.54 -17.46
N VAL A 139 -4.03 -16.12 -18.56
CA VAL A 139 -3.25 -14.88 -18.59
C VAL A 139 -4.02 -13.85 -19.39
N SER A 140 -4.29 -12.70 -18.78
CA SER A 140 -5.06 -11.61 -19.41
C SER A 140 -4.20 -10.81 -20.39
N THR A 141 -3.76 -11.42 -21.49
CA THR A 141 -2.97 -10.73 -22.53
C THR A 141 -3.83 -9.87 -23.45
N ASP A 142 -5.14 -10.12 -23.53
CA ASP A 142 -6.11 -9.30 -24.27
C ASP A 142 -6.59 -8.05 -23.52
N ASP A 143 -6.35 -7.98 -22.20
CA ASP A 143 -6.58 -6.83 -21.33
C ASP A 143 -5.34 -6.62 -20.44
N PRO A 144 -4.19 -6.21 -21.02
CA PRO A 144 -2.95 -6.02 -20.26
C PRO A 144 -2.92 -4.65 -19.59
N LEU A 145 -1.91 -4.44 -18.75
CA LEU A 145 -1.56 -3.11 -18.27
C LEU A 145 -1.08 -2.26 -19.47
N THR A 146 -1.81 -1.20 -19.78
CA THR A 146 -1.55 -0.31 -20.94
C THR A 146 -0.73 0.93 -20.57
N ALA A 147 -0.79 1.35 -19.31
CA ALA A 147 0.06 2.39 -18.74
C ALA A 147 0.32 2.09 -17.26
N LEU A 148 1.42 2.57 -16.72
CA LEU A 148 1.69 2.52 -15.28
C LEU A 148 1.59 3.93 -14.71
N ASP A 149 0.36 4.42 -14.60
CA ASP A 149 0.10 5.83 -14.23
C ASP A 149 -0.44 5.96 -12.80
N LYS A 150 -1.13 4.93 -12.30
CA LYS A 150 -1.90 4.99 -11.06
C LYS A 150 -1.57 3.81 -10.16
N ILE A 151 -1.04 4.09 -8.99
CA ILE A 151 -0.60 3.05 -8.07
C ILE A 151 -1.22 3.25 -6.70
N ILE A 152 -1.83 2.20 -6.18
CA ILE A 152 -2.28 2.14 -4.78
C ILE A 152 -1.26 1.28 -4.04
N VAL A 153 -0.59 1.84 -3.03
CA VAL A 153 0.30 1.08 -2.15
C VAL A 153 -0.37 0.92 -0.79
N VAL A 154 -0.47 -0.32 -0.32
CA VAL A 154 -1.03 -0.69 0.97
C VAL A 154 0.10 -1.20 1.84
N ASP A 155 0.33 -0.51 2.96
CA ASP A 155 1.29 -0.94 3.97
C ASP A 155 0.54 -1.71 5.06
N ARG A 156 0.85 -3.01 5.14
CA ARG A 156 0.19 -3.92 6.07
C ARG A 156 0.72 -3.79 7.49
N ALA A 157 2.00 -3.50 7.72
CA ALA A 157 2.52 -3.33 9.08
C ALA A 157 2.00 -2.02 9.69
N ASN A 158 2.03 -0.93 8.92
CA ASN A 158 1.58 0.38 9.37
C ASN A 158 0.09 0.63 9.14
N GLN A 159 -0.70 -0.36 8.70
CA GLN A 159 -2.16 -0.28 8.48
C GLN A 159 -2.58 1.03 7.78
N ASN A 160 -1.90 1.37 6.70
CA ASN A 160 -2.17 2.59 5.96
C ASN A 160 -2.07 2.36 4.45
N ILE A 161 -2.47 3.37 3.69
CA ILE A 161 -2.58 3.31 2.24
C ILE A 161 -2.22 4.66 1.64
N ALA A 162 -1.58 4.65 0.48
CA ALA A 162 -1.32 5.83 -0.32
C ALA A 162 -1.59 5.56 -1.80
N ALA A 163 -2.02 6.60 -2.51
CA ALA A 163 -2.19 6.58 -3.95
C ALA A 163 -1.19 7.52 -4.60
N PHE A 164 -0.51 6.99 -5.63
CA PHE A 164 0.53 7.66 -6.38
C PHE A 164 0.10 7.81 -7.83
N GLU A 165 0.32 8.99 -8.39
CA GLU A 165 0.08 9.30 -9.79
C GLU A 165 1.39 9.65 -10.47
N ARG A 166 1.67 9.05 -11.63
CA ARG A 166 2.90 9.31 -12.38
C ARG A 166 2.89 10.75 -12.91
N VAL A 167 4.04 11.43 -12.86
CA VAL A 167 4.19 12.75 -13.47
C VAL A 167 4.34 12.60 -14.99
N PRO A 168 3.41 13.11 -15.82
CA PRO A 168 3.43 12.87 -17.27
C PRO A 168 4.63 13.48 -18.02
N GLU A 169 5.33 14.45 -17.44
CA GLU A 169 6.26 15.35 -18.14
C GLU A 169 7.74 14.94 -18.08
N LEU A 170 8.02 13.67 -17.72
CA LEU A 170 9.38 13.12 -17.61
C LEU A 170 9.85 12.29 -18.81
N ASP A 171 9.08 12.27 -19.91
CA ASP A 171 9.56 11.81 -21.23
C ASP A 171 10.47 12.87 -21.91
N ILE A 172 11.48 13.38 -21.20
CA ILE A 172 12.54 14.16 -21.88
C ILE A 172 13.64 13.18 -22.28
N GLU A 173 13.84 13.06 -23.60
CA GLU A 173 15.00 12.50 -24.29
C GLU A 173 16.29 12.50 -23.43
N PRO A 174 17.12 11.44 -23.49
CA PRO A 174 18.34 11.38 -22.68
C PRO A 174 19.15 12.65 -22.92
N VAL A 175 19.37 13.42 -21.86
CA VAL A 175 20.29 14.55 -21.92
C VAL A 175 21.63 13.99 -22.35
N SER A 176 22.01 14.23 -23.61
CA SER A 176 23.32 13.86 -24.09
C SER A 176 24.33 14.50 -23.15
N SER A 177 25.38 13.76 -22.81
CA SER A 177 26.43 14.13 -21.85
C SER A 177 27.26 15.36 -22.25
N ALA A 178 26.78 16.20 -23.18
CA ALA A 178 27.49 17.32 -23.76
C ALA A 178 27.30 18.67 -23.03
N ASN A 179 26.31 18.83 -22.13
CA ASN A 179 26.00 20.16 -21.56
C ASN A 179 26.25 20.34 -20.05
N ILE A 180 26.95 19.41 -19.36
CA ILE A 180 27.33 19.57 -17.94
C ILE A 180 28.74 20.17 -17.79
N THR A 181 29.05 21.22 -18.54
CA THR A 181 30.30 22.00 -18.35
C THR A 181 30.07 23.51 -18.27
N GLY A 182 28.82 23.98 -18.32
CA GLY A 182 28.50 25.42 -18.30
C GLY A 182 28.25 26.05 -16.93
N PHE A 183 28.09 25.27 -15.84
CA PHE A 183 27.56 25.80 -14.57
C PHE A 183 28.51 25.78 -13.37
N TYR A 184 29.79 25.42 -13.56
CA TYR A 184 30.83 25.58 -12.53
C TYR A 184 31.95 26.48 -13.04
N LYS A 185 31.63 27.75 -13.29
CA LYS A 185 32.66 28.77 -13.55
C LYS A 185 32.20 30.18 -13.20
N GLU A 186 31.58 30.36 -12.03
CA GLU A 186 31.33 31.70 -11.50
C GLU A 186 31.14 31.68 -9.96
N SER A 187 32.13 31.18 -9.23
CA SER A 187 32.23 31.44 -7.78
C SER A 187 33.64 31.25 -7.21
N ALA A 188 34.67 31.35 -8.04
CA ALA A 188 36.07 31.17 -7.63
C ALA A 188 36.97 32.32 -8.10
N GLU A 189 36.50 33.57 -7.97
CA GLU A 189 37.36 34.75 -8.00
C GLU A 189 36.84 35.80 -7.00
N SER A 190 37.19 35.62 -5.72
CA SER A 190 37.43 36.73 -4.78
C SER A 190 38.16 36.19 -3.54
N VAL A 191 39.44 35.88 -3.70
CA VAL A 191 40.39 35.83 -2.58
C VAL A 191 41.09 37.18 -2.58
N ASP A 192 40.91 37.96 -1.52
CA ASP A 192 41.96 38.78 -0.87
C ASP A 192 41.32 39.91 -0.04
N SER A 193 41.36 39.75 1.27
CA SER A 193 42.04 40.68 2.17
C SER A 193 41.54 40.46 3.60
N LEU A 194 42.44 40.03 4.47
CA LEU A 194 42.69 40.51 5.84
C LEU A 194 43.35 39.37 6.62
N GLY A 195 44.67 39.37 6.56
CA GLY A 195 45.52 38.65 7.49
C GLY A 195 45.79 39.46 8.76
N GLY A 196 46.26 38.73 9.76
CA GLY A 196 46.92 39.21 10.97
C GLY A 196 46.05 39.02 12.22
N ASP A 197 46.56 38.59 13.37
CA ASP A 197 47.86 38.03 13.73
C ASP A 197 47.70 37.51 15.18
N LEU A 198 48.38 36.39 15.49
CA LEU A 198 49.09 36.06 16.74
C LEU A 198 48.45 36.14 18.15
N ASP A 199 48.59 34.98 18.82
CA ASP A 199 49.21 34.70 20.13
C ASP A 199 48.39 34.35 21.40
N LYS A 200 48.91 33.28 22.03
CA LYS A 200 48.81 32.64 23.36
C LYS A 200 48.02 33.32 24.48
N THR A 201 47.39 32.52 25.36
CA THR A 201 47.90 32.16 26.73
C THR A 201 46.85 31.42 27.60
N ASP A 202 47.32 30.36 28.27
CA ASP A 202 47.13 29.89 29.66
C ASP A 202 45.82 29.99 30.49
N ALA A 203 45.56 28.85 31.15
CA ALA A 203 45.28 28.63 32.59
C ALA A 203 43.86 28.70 33.21
N ALA A 204 43.47 27.53 33.75
CA ALA A 204 43.08 27.24 35.14
C ALA A 204 41.63 27.43 35.66
N GLN A 205 41.15 26.32 36.28
CA GLN A 205 40.39 26.20 37.56
C GLN A 205 38.97 26.80 37.64
N SER A 206 37.97 26.33 38.40
CA SER A 206 37.80 25.32 39.48
C SER A 206 36.29 25.15 39.74
N GLU A 207 35.86 23.99 40.28
CA GLU A 207 34.91 23.79 41.41
C GLU A 207 33.50 24.47 41.40
N THR A 208 32.39 23.95 41.93
CA THR A 208 32.07 22.87 42.90
C THR A 208 30.55 22.57 42.91
N SER A 209 30.24 21.32 43.31
CA SER A 209 29.17 20.76 44.18
C SER A 209 27.70 21.25 44.19
N GLY A 210 26.78 20.29 44.39
CA GLY A 210 25.49 20.49 45.07
C GLY A 210 24.51 19.33 44.92
N ASP A 211 24.59 18.34 45.83
CA ASP A 211 23.60 17.26 46.05
C ASP A 211 22.19 17.79 46.40
N VAL A 212 21.14 16.94 46.26
CA VAL A 212 20.22 16.56 47.37
C VAL A 212 19.04 15.63 46.93
N GLN A 213 19.05 14.45 47.56
CA GLN A 213 17.98 13.63 48.17
C GLN A 213 16.99 12.72 47.43
N LYS A 214 17.01 11.48 47.93
CA LYS A 214 16.00 10.40 47.95
C LYS A 214 14.93 10.61 49.03
N ASN A 215 13.75 10.01 48.82
CA ASN A 215 12.92 9.20 49.74
C ASN A 215 11.53 8.97 49.07
N SER A 216 10.72 7.94 49.29
CA SER A 216 10.75 6.66 50.01
C SER A 216 9.42 5.91 49.71
N LEU A 217 9.39 4.60 49.96
CA LEU A 217 8.34 3.58 49.74
C LEU A 217 6.98 3.78 50.44
N SER A 218 5.91 3.13 49.95
CA SER A 218 5.10 2.16 50.73
C SER A 218 4.05 1.39 49.88
N GLU A 219 3.84 0.11 50.23
CA GLU A 219 2.79 -0.81 49.74
C GLU A 219 1.63 -0.93 50.75
N ASN A 220 0.39 -1.17 50.31
CA ASN A 220 -0.41 -2.40 50.56
C ASN A 220 -1.94 -2.23 50.37
N GLY A 221 -2.53 -3.14 49.57
CA GLY A 221 -3.69 -3.98 49.94
C GLY A 221 -5.14 -3.49 49.69
N GLY A 222 -5.91 -4.26 48.90
CA GLY A 222 -7.34 -4.54 49.19
C GLY A 222 -8.41 -4.32 48.09
N SER A 223 -8.71 -5.39 47.33
CA SER A 223 -10.01 -5.84 46.76
C SER A 223 -11.21 -4.88 46.63
N SER A 224 -11.75 -4.70 45.40
CA SER A 224 -13.12 -5.15 44.98
C SER A 224 -13.55 -4.51 43.64
N ASP A 225 -14.21 -5.32 42.81
CA ASP A 225 -15.17 -4.95 41.75
C ASP A 225 -14.82 -3.84 40.74
N ASN A 226 -14.00 -4.15 39.73
CA ASN A 226 -13.93 -3.32 38.52
C ASN A 226 -14.96 -3.78 37.47
N LYS A 227 -16.13 -3.15 37.49
CA LYS A 227 -16.83 -2.82 36.25
C LYS A 227 -15.89 -1.94 35.43
N ILE A 228 -15.43 -2.42 34.28
CA ILE A 228 -14.66 -1.58 33.36
C ILE A 228 -15.63 -0.54 32.79
N ASP A 229 -15.41 0.70 33.20
CA ASP A 229 -16.06 1.87 32.62
C ASP A 229 -15.48 2.11 31.23
N ILE A 230 -16.32 1.90 30.22
CA ILE A 230 -15.97 1.91 28.79
C ILE A 230 -15.89 3.33 28.22
N SER A 231 -15.98 4.38 29.05
CA SER A 231 -15.98 5.77 28.61
C SER A 231 -14.61 6.47 28.60
N GLN A 232 -13.49 5.73 28.74
CA GLN A 232 -12.14 6.34 28.79
C GLN A 232 -11.13 5.80 27.77
N MET A 233 -11.56 5.09 26.73
CA MET A 233 -10.71 4.75 25.60
C MET A 233 -11.33 5.27 24.32
N VAL A 234 -10.79 6.40 23.85
CA VAL A 234 -10.58 6.87 22.46
C VAL A 234 -10.59 8.40 22.49
N ASN A 235 -9.43 8.99 22.80
CA ASN A 235 -9.08 10.29 22.22
C ASN A 235 -7.97 10.00 21.21
N VAL A 236 -8.36 9.48 20.04
CA VAL A 236 -7.58 9.77 18.84
C VAL A 236 -8.14 11.11 18.40
N ASP A 237 -7.39 12.19 18.56
CA ASP A 237 -7.75 13.51 18.03
C ASP A 237 -7.71 13.43 16.50
N VAL A 238 -8.76 12.85 15.89
CA VAL A 238 -9.02 12.94 14.46
C VAL A 238 -9.86 14.20 14.27
N MET A 239 -9.19 15.33 14.08
CA MET A 239 -9.85 16.60 13.88
C MET A 239 -10.56 16.60 12.52
N GLU A 240 -11.87 16.86 12.52
CA GLU A 240 -12.62 17.15 11.30
C GLU A 240 -12.25 18.58 10.86
N CYS A 241 -11.25 18.73 10.00
CA CYS A 241 -10.84 20.04 9.53
C CYS A 241 -11.94 20.65 8.65
N ALA A 242 -12.54 21.74 9.14
CA ALA A 242 -13.38 22.63 8.34
C ALA A 242 -12.58 23.15 7.15
N ALA A 243 -13.21 23.13 5.97
CA ALA A 243 -12.57 23.41 4.67
C ALA A 243 -12.21 24.89 4.41
N ASP A 244 -12.05 25.71 5.45
CA ASP A 244 -11.81 27.14 5.31
C ASP A 244 -10.50 27.53 6.01
N GLY A 245 -9.44 27.67 5.22
CA GLY A 245 -8.17 28.27 5.65
C GLY A 245 -7.02 27.29 5.85
N LEU A 246 -6.59 26.59 4.79
CA LEU A 246 -5.26 25.97 4.77
C LEU A 246 -4.21 27.08 4.61
N ASN A 247 -3.51 27.38 5.70
CA ASN A 247 -2.25 28.10 5.67
C ASN A 247 -1.24 27.27 4.85
N GLU A 248 -0.51 27.90 3.93
CA GLU A 248 0.56 27.31 3.10
C GLU A 248 1.81 26.88 3.92
N GLY A 249 1.63 26.48 5.18
CA GLY A 249 2.69 26.16 6.12
C GLY A 249 3.02 24.67 6.14
N ALA A 250 4.20 24.34 5.59
CA ALA A 250 4.93 23.08 5.72
C ALA A 250 4.44 21.88 4.88
N MET A 251 4.35 22.07 3.55
CA MET A 251 4.68 20.97 2.64
C MET A 251 6.21 20.80 2.59
N PRO A 252 6.77 19.57 2.56
CA PRO A 252 8.21 19.40 2.42
C PRO A 252 8.67 20.07 1.13
N ALA A 253 9.67 20.95 1.26
CA ALA A 253 10.30 21.61 0.13
C ALA A 253 10.82 20.55 -0.85
N ALA A 254 10.55 20.74 -2.14
CA ALA A 254 11.12 19.93 -3.21
C ALA A 254 12.62 19.71 -2.98
N PHE A 255 13.03 18.44 -2.86
CA PHE A 255 14.42 18.08 -2.63
C PHE A 255 15.28 18.62 -3.79
N PRO A 256 16.38 19.33 -3.52
CA PRO A 256 17.23 19.86 -4.58
C PRO A 256 17.98 18.73 -5.28
N GLY A 257 17.55 18.36 -6.50
CA GLY A 257 18.38 17.56 -7.41
C GLY A 257 17.68 16.63 -8.41
N GLY A 258 16.36 16.42 -8.33
CA GLY A 258 15.63 15.59 -9.30
C GLY A 258 14.16 16.00 -9.39
N ARG A 259 13.55 15.89 -10.59
CA ARG A 259 12.09 16.04 -10.73
C ARG A 259 11.40 14.79 -10.17
N ALA A 260 10.34 14.99 -9.39
CA ALA A 260 9.53 13.90 -8.84
C ALA A 260 8.94 13.06 -9.96
N GLU A 261 9.08 11.74 -9.86
CA GLU A 261 8.50 10.80 -10.82
C GLU A 261 7.05 10.44 -10.44
N TRP A 262 6.77 10.51 -9.15
CA TRP A 262 5.49 10.15 -8.55
C TRP A 262 4.95 11.29 -7.70
N LYS A 263 3.66 11.57 -7.83
CA LYS A 263 2.89 12.46 -6.97
C LYS A 263 2.07 11.64 -6.00
N ILE A 264 2.16 11.94 -4.70
CA ILE A 264 1.22 11.42 -3.72
C ILE A 264 -0.07 12.23 -3.86
N VAL A 265 -1.12 11.59 -4.36
CA VAL A 265 -2.42 12.24 -4.61
C VAL A 265 -3.45 11.97 -3.51
N SER A 266 -3.24 10.93 -2.71
CA SER A 266 -3.98 10.71 -1.46
C SER A 266 -3.20 9.79 -0.53
N TYR A 267 -3.44 9.91 0.77
CA TYR A 267 -3.05 8.91 1.75
C TYR A 267 -4.08 8.86 2.87
N SER A 268 -4.18 7.72 3.53
CA SER A 268 -5.18 7.46 4.57
C SER A 268 -4.76 6.29 5.45
N LEU A 269 -5.33 6.21 6.65
CA LEU A 269 -5.35 4.98 7.43
C LEU A 269 -6.23 3.92 6.74
N ALA A 270 -5.89 2.65 6.95
CA ALA A 270 -6.60 1.50 6.40
C ALA A 270 -6.69 0.35 7.41
N THR A 271 -7.53 -0.65 7.16
CA THR A 271 -7.53 -1.94 7.87
C THR A 271 -7.35 -3.07 6.87
N THR A 272 -6.34 -3.90 7.08
CA THR A 272 -6.08 -5.07 6.23
C THR A 272 -6.66 -6.37 6.80
N GLY A 273 -6.46 -7.47 6.09
CA GLY A 273 -6.96 -8.79 6.45
C GLY A 273 -6.23 -9.40 7.64
N LYS A 274 -6.98 -10.02 8.56
CA LYS A 274 -6.41 -10.82 9.66
C LYS A 274 -6.29 -12.29 9.30
N SER A 275 -5.50 -13.02 10.08
CA SER A 275 -5.55 -14.48 10.07
C SER A 275 -6.76 -14.99 10.87
N GLY A 276 -7.47 -15.99 10.36
CA GLY A 276 -8.58 -16.63 11.07
C GLY A 276 -9.31 -17.70 10.25
N LYS A 277 -10.29 -18.38 10.85
CA LYS A 277 -11.03 -19.48 10.19
C LYS A 277 -11.69 -19.06 8.86
N TYR A 278 -12.19 -17.84 8.79
CA TYR A 278 -12.80 -17.24 7.59
C TYR A 278 -12.02 -16.03 7.07
N HIS A 279 -10.82 -15.78 7.62
CA HIS A 279 -10.05 -14.58 7.35
C HIS A 279 -8.65 -14.97 6.87
N GLN A 280 -8.16 -14.26 5.87
CA GLN A 280 -6.80 -14.39 5.36
C GLN A 280 -6.10 -13.03 5.47
N PRO A 281 -4.80 -13.00 5.80
CA PRO A 281 -4.00 -11.81 5.59
C PRO A 281 -4.15 -11.29 4.16
N THR A 282 -4.21 -9.97 4.00
CA THR A 282 -4.15 -9.36 2.67
C THR A 282 -2.82 -9.80 2.02
N PRO A 283 -2.86 -10.46 0.85
CA PRO A 283 -1.66 -11.10 0.31
C PRO A 283 -0.68 -10.05 -0.19
N LEU A 284 0.61 -10.25 0.10
CA LEU A 284 1.69 -9.36 -0.35
C LEU A 284 1.90 -9.50 -1.86
N GLY A 285 2.47 -8.48 -2.49
CA GLY A 285 2.88 -8.51 -3.90
C GLY A 285 2.18 -7.48 -4.77
N TYR A 286 2.18 -7.75 -6.07
CA TYR A 286 1.82 -6.80 -7.12
C TYR A 286 0.60 -7.32 -7.87
N TYR A 287 -0.43 -6.48 -7.95
CA TYR A 287 -1.74 -6.89 -8.44
C TYR A 287 -2.30 -5.88 -9.42
N TYR A 288 -2.96 -6.38 -10.47
CA TYR A 288 -3.74 -5.54 -11.35
C TYR A 288 -5.00 -5.06 -10.61
N ALA A 289 -5.39 -3.80 -10.79
CA ALA A 289 -6.68 -3.33 -10.29
C ALA A 289 -7.76 -3.68 -11.32
N ILE A 290 -8.39 -4.84 -11.13
CA ILE A 290 -9.15 -5.55 -12.17
C ILE A 290 -10.47 -4.85 -12.50
N GLU A 291 -11.28 -4.56 -11.48
CA GLU A 291 -12.60 -3.99 -11.67
C GLU A 291 -13.02 -3.14 -10.47
N LYS A 292 -13.90 -2.16 -10.71
CA LYS A 292 -14.52 -1.38 -9.64
C LYS A 292 -16.02 -1.66 -9.53
N LYS A 293 -16.54 -1.73 -8.30
CA LYS A 293 -17.95 -1.97 -7.98
C LYS A 293 -18.47 -0.90 -7.02
N PRO A 294 -19.59 -0.22 -7.32
CA PRO A 294 -20.22 0.70 -6.38
C PRO A 294 -20.60 0.01 -5.06
N ARG A 295 -21.04 -1.25 -5.14
CA ARG A 295 -21.37 -2.12 -4.00
C ARG A 295 -20.82 -3.52 -4.25
N PHE A 296 -19.94 -3.97 -3.36
CA PHE A 296 -19.49 -5.36 -3.28
C PHE A 296 -20.27 -6.07 -2.17
N TYR A 297 -21.13 -7.02 -2.53
CA TYR A 297 -21.91 -7.79 -1.55
C TYR A 297 -21.05 -8.89 -0.92
N TYR A 298 -21.12 -8.99 0.39
CA TYR A 298 -20.45 -10.05 1.15
C TYR A 298 -21.46 -10.95 1.84
N LEU A 299 -21.06 -12.19 2.05
CA LEU A 299 -21.89 -13.24 2.62
C LEU A 299 -21.65 -13.35 4.13
N LYS A 300 -22.67 -13.81 4.84
CA LYS A 300 -22.53 -14.17 6.25
C LYS A 300 -21.65 -15.41 6.37
N ASP A 301 -20.68 -15.35 7.27
CA ASP A 301 -19.71 -16.42 7.51
C ASP A 301 -20.39 -17.80 7.66
N GLY A 302 -19.95 -18.75 6.84
CA GLY A 302 -20.45 -20.13 6.85
C GLY A 302 -21.80 -20.32 6.14
N THR A 303 -22.33 -19.32 5.45
CA THR A 303 -23.60 -19.38 4.71
C THR A 303 -23.45 -18.85 3.28
N ASN A 304 -24.50 -18.99 2.47
CA ASN A 304 -24.62 -18.34 1.17
C ASN A 304 -25.52 -17.10 1.19
N ASP A 305 -25.90 -16.64 2.39
CA ASP A 305 -26.81 -15.52 2.57
C ASP A 305 -26.03 -14.21 2.55
N ILE A 306 -26.57 -13.20 1.85
CA ILE A 306 -25.96 -11.87 1.80
C ILE A 306 -26.13 -11.19 3.17
N GLU A 307 -25.01 -10.87 3.81
CA GLU A 307 -25.00 -10.15 5.09
C GLU A 307 -25.01 -8.64 4.91
N GLY A 308 -24.41 -8.14 3.83
CA GLY A 308 -24.27 -6.71 3.61
C GLY A 308 -23.51 -6.38 2.34
N TYR A 309 -23.03 -5.13 2.26
CA TYR A 309 -22.17 -4.67 1.18
C TYR A 309 -21.04 -3.78 1.67
N ALA A 310 -19.94 -3.76 0.93
CA ALA A 310 -18.92 -2.72 1.04
C ALA A 310 -19.07 -1.73 -0.14
N PRO A 311 -19.10 -0.42 0.12
CA PRO A 311 -19.19 0.59 -0.93
C PRO A 311 -17.84 0.84 -1.60
N TYR A 312 -17.88 1.30 -2.86
CA TYR A 312 -16.72 1.81 -3.63
C TYR A 312 -15.53 0.85 -3.64
N ALA A 313 -15.79 -0.39 -4.09
CA ALA A 313 -14.81 -1.45 -4.06
C ALA A 313 -13.97 -1.49 -5.34
N ILE A 314 -12.66 -1.72 -5.23
CA ILE A 314 -11.74 -2.03 -6.33
C ILE A 314 -11.16 -3.42 -6.08
N ARG A 315 -11.44 -4.37 -6.97
CA ARG A 315 -10.95 -5.76 -6.86
C ARG A 315 -9.52 -5.83 -7.37
N PHE A 316 -8.64 -6.49 -6.64
CA PHE A 316 -7.25 -6.68 -7.07
C PHE A 316 -6.77 -8.13 -7.01
N THR A 317 -7.33 -8.99 -6.15
CA THR A 317 -7.02 -10.43 -6.17
C THR A 317 -8.13 -11.23 -5.53
N ALA A 318 -8.65 -12.22 -6.24
CA ALA A 318 -9.67 -13.14 -5.72
C ALA A 318 -10.82 -12.39 -5.00
N GLY A 319 -11.04 -12.68 -3.71
CA GLY A 319 -12.03 -12.02 -2.85
C GLY A 319 -11.52 -10.77 -2.11
N ALA A 320 -10.34 -10.24 -2.45
CA ALA A 320 -9.75 -9.05 -1.83
C ALA A 320 -10.06 -7.79 -2.65
N TYR A 321 -10.53 -6.76 -1.95
CA TYR A 321 -10.90 -5.47 -2.51
C TYR A 321 -10.32 -4.35 -1.65
N VAL A 322 -9.98 -3.23 -2.27
CA VAL A 322 -9.90 -1.93 -1.57
C VAL A 322 -11.31 -1.36 -1.52
N HIS A 323 -11.85 -1.03 -0.35
CA HIS A 323 -13.25 -0.61 -0.23
C HIS A 323 -13.51 0.30 0.99
N GLY A 324 -14.70 0.91 1.06
CA GLY A 324 -15.14 1.74 2.20
C GLY A 324 -15.64 0.92 3.40
N VAL A 325 -16.25 1.52 4.40
CA VAL A 325 -16.74 0.75 5.56
C VAL A 325 -17.88 -0.20 5.17
N ALA A 326 -17.75 -1.47 5.55
CA ALA A 326 -18.77 -2.48 5.30
C ALA A 326 -20.08 -2.15 6.03
N VAL A 327 -21.19 -2.30 5.33
CA VAL A 327 -22.55 -2.01 5.77
C VAL A 327 -23.32 -3.32 5.88
N PRO A 328 -23.45 -3.90 7.08
CA PRO A 328 -24.35 -5.03 7.29
C PRO A 328 -25.79 -4.58 7.12
N TYR A 329 -26.61 -5.44 6.50
CA TYR A 329 -28.05 -5.22 6.44
C TYR A 329 -28.67 -5.40 7.82
N GLU A 330 -29.67 -4.58 8.10
CA GLU A 330 -30.50 -4.67 9.30
C GLU A 330 -31.82 -5.34 8.95
N TYR A 331 -32.52 -5.86 9.96
CA TYR A 331 -33.80 -6.53 9.79
C TYR A 331 -34.80 -5.97 10.79
N THR A 332 -36.00 -5.63 10.31
CA THR A 332 -37.11 -5.26 11.20
C THR A 332 -37.58 -6.46 12.02
N ASP A 333 -38.38 -6.23 13.05
CA ASP A 333 -38.99 -7.30 13.85
C ASP A 333 -39.81 -8.29 12.98
N ASP A 334 -40.40 -7.79 11.89
CA ASP A 334 -41.13 -8.59 10.89
C ASP A 334 -40.22 -9.29 9.86
N GLY A 335 -38.89 -9.21 10.01
CA GLY A 335 -37.91 -9.87 9.15
C GLY A 335 -37.63 -9.17 7.81
N VAL A 336 -38.06 -7.92 7.64
CA VAL A 336 -37.82 -7.16 6.40
C VAL A 336 -36.39 -6.61 6.41
N ARG A 337 -35.64 -6.89 5.35
CA ARG A 337 -34.26 -6.38 5.17
C ARG A 337 -34.24 -4.88 4.91
N VAL A 338 -33.43 -4.15 5.67
CA VAL A 338 -33.23 -2.69 5.60
C VAL A 338 -31.75 -2.39 5.29
N ASP A 339 -31.51 -1.45 4.38
CA ASP A 339 -30.19 -0.88 4.12
C ASP A 339 -29.99 0.33 5.04
N PRO A 340 -29.14 0.26 6.07
CA PRO A 340 -28.93 1.38 7.00
C PRO A 340 -28.14 2.54 6.36
N GLY A 341 -27.67 2.37 5.13
CA GLY A 341 -26.90 3.36 4.39
C GLY A 341 -25.40 3.27 4.64
N ILE A 342 -24.67 4.02 3.82
CA ILE A 342 -23.21 4.07 3.85
C ILE A 342 -22.73 4.70 5.16
N ARG A 343 -21.71 4.09 5.77
CA ARG A 343 -21.03 4.58 6.97
C ARG A 343 -19.67 5.15 6.56
N GLU A 344 -19.28 6.29 7.12
CA GLU A 344 -17.98 6.89 6.79
C GLU A 344 -16.82 6.20 7.50
N PHE A 345 -17.01 5.81 8.76
CA PHE A 345 -15.96 5.42 9.68
C PHE A 345 -16.21 4.06 10.35
N SER A 346 -15.12 3.42 10.77
CA SER A 346 -15.09 2.19 11.56
C SER A 346 -13.90 2.27 12.52
N ASN A 347 -14.10 1.94 13.80
CA ASN A 347 -13.06 1.96 14.84
C ASN A 347 -11.83 1.08 14.53
N SER A 348 -11.94 0.18 13.55
CA SER A 348 -10.81 -0.66 13.13
C SER A 348 -9.78 0.05 12.26
N ILE A 349 -10.14 1.17 11.62
CA ILE A 349 -9.29 1.85 10.62
C ILE A 349 -7.99 2.33 11.27
N GLY A 350 -6.85 1.93 10.71
CA GLY A 350 -5.51 2.23 11.24
C GLY A 350 -5.12 1.43 12.48
N THR A 351 -5.97 0.55 13.02
CA THR A 351 -5.72 -0.10 14.32
C THR A 351 -5.07 -1.48 14.23
N VAL A 352 -5.81 -2.51 13.85
CA VAL A 352 -5.32 -3.88 13.74
C VAL A 352 -5.91 -4.50 12.47
N PRO A 353 -5.22 -5.47 11.86
CA PRO A 353 -5.84 -6.29 10.84
C PRO A 353 -7.15 -6.87 11.38
N LEU A 354 -8.25 -6.65 10.67
CA LEU A 354 -9.57 -7.12 11.10
C LEU A 354 -10.45 -7.61 9.95
N SER A 355 -10.13 -7.22 8.71
CA SER A 355 -10.94 -7.62 7.56
C SER A 355 -10.74 -9.12 7.25
N HIS A 356 -11.62 -9.70 6.42
CA HIS A 356 -11.50 -11.09 5.96
C HIS A 356 -10.38 -11.30 4.93
N LYS A 357 -9.93 -10.25 4.23
CA LYS A 357 -8.81 -10.23 3.25
C LYS A 357 -8.60 -8.85 2.63
N CYS A 358 -9.65 -8.05 2.64
CA CYS A 358 -9.74 -6.74 1.99
C CYS A 358 -8.93 -5.64 2.69
N VAL A 359 -8.86 -4.49 2.04
CA VAL A 359 -8.30 -3.25 2.56
C VAL A 359 -9.45 -2.27 2.76
N ARG A 360 -9.87 -2.09 4.01
CA ARG A 360 -10.97 -1.20 4.40
C ARG A 360 -10.43 0.20 4.68
N ASN A 361 -11.09 1.21 4.16
CA ASN A 361 -10.73 2.62 4.34
C ASN A 361 -11.92 3.41 4.90
N TYR A 362 -11.67 4.67 5.24
CA TYR A 362 -12.74 5.66 5.28
C TYR A 362 -13.54 5.61 3.98
N THR A 363 -14.86 5.68 4.05
CA THR A 363 -15.66 5.50 2.84
C THR A 363 -15.46 6.63 1.84
N SER A 364 -15.21 7.86 2.29
CA SER A 364 -14.87 8.96 1.40
C SER A 364 -13.51 8.77 0.70
N HIS A 365 -12.52 8.20 1.37
CA HIS A 365 -11.23 7.84 0.75
C HIS A 365 -11.41 6.71 -0.28
N ALA A 366 -12.16 5.66 0.06
CA ALA A 366 -12.47 4.59 -0.89
C ALA A 366 -13.23 5.12 -2.11
N LYS A 367 -14.15 6.08 -1.91
CA LYS A 367 -14.84 6.75 -3.01
C LYS A 367 -13.87 7.52 -3.90
N PHE A 368 -12.93 8.27 -3.31
CA PHE A 368 -11.88 8.96 -4.07
C PHE A 368 -11.10 7.97 -4.93
N LEU A 369 -10.61 6.86 -4.36
CA LEU A 369 -9.89 5.84 -5.13
C LEU A 369 -10.75 5.22 -6.24
N TYR A 370 -12.03 4.96 -5.96
CA TYR A 370 -13.00 4.43 -6.93
C TYR A 370 -13.24 5.38 -8.11
N ASP A 371 -13.32 6.69 -7.86
CA ASP A 371 -13.49 7.70 -8.91
C ASP A 371 -12.19 7.94 -9.67
N TRP A 372 -11.06 7.94 -8.97
CA TRP A 372 -9.71 8.14 -9.50
C TRP A 372 -9.20 6.97 -10.36
N TYR A 373 -9.66 5.75 -10.08
CA TYR A 373 -9.31 4.53 -10.80
C TYR A 373 -9.51 4.65 -12.31
N GLU A 374 -8.48 4.22 -13.06
CA GLU A 374 -8.52 4.02 -14.51
C GLU A 374 -8.12 2.58 -14.84
N HIS A 375 -9.03 1.85 -15.50
CA HIS A 375 -8.77 0.50 -16.00
C HIS A 375 -7.65 0.53 -17.04
N GLY A 376 -6.82 -0.53 -17.10
CA GLY A 376 -5.62 -0.56 -17.95
C GLY A 376 -4.46 0.28 -17.41
N LYS A 377 -4.64 1.05 -16.33
CA LYS A 377 -3.62 1.99 -15.83
C LYS A 377 -3.32 1.92 -14.34
N THR A 378 -4.13 1.15 -13.61
CA THR A 378 -4.11 1.13 -12.15
C THR A 378 -3.62 -0.23 -11.63
N ILE A 379 -2.69 -0.21 -10.68
CA ILE A 379 -2.23 -1.40 -9.96
C ILE A 379 -2.35 -1.22 -8.45
N VAL A 380 -2.37 -2.32 -7.72
CA VAL A 380 -2.31 -2.37 -6.25
C VAL A 380 -1.05 -3.11 -5.83
N ILE A 381 -0.24 -2.48 -4.99
CA ILE A 381 0.96 -3.07 -4.38
C ILE A 381 0.67 -3.23 -2.89
N VAL A 382 0.91 -4.42 -2.36
CA VAL A 382 0.75 -4.70 -0.93
C VAL A 382 2.12 -5.04 -0.36
N ILE A 383 2.59 -4.21 0.57
CA ILE A 383 3.88 -4.33 1.26
C ILE A 383 3.68 -4.64 2.75
N GLU A 384 4.78 -4.94 3.42
CA GLU A 384 4.85 -5.16 4.87
C GLU A 384 5.87 -4.23 5.50
#